data_AF-A0A9P0ASF0-F1
#
_entry.id   AF-A0A9P0ASF0-F1
#
_cell.length_a   1.000
_cell.length_b   1.000
_cell.length_c   1.000
_cell.angle_alpha   90.00
_cell.angle_beta   90.00
_cell.angle_gamma   90.00
#
_symmetry.space_group_name_H-M   'P 1'
#
loop_
_entity.id
_entity.type
_entity.pdbx_description
1 polymer ?
#
loop_
_entity_poly.entity_id
_entity_poly.type
_entity_poly.pdbx_seq_one_letter_code
_entity_poly.pdbx_strand_id
1 'polypeptide(L)'
;MLSYRSAITRATTPLLCRLISAQAEVMDHIHRNHKISSIKELFKWECDGGAGQSRYKQSFTNEDRDDSFLFFISMVPLVPTNYCRPIEIVFKLEKEEFIKNKILKIKNQTSLLRPSPVEIGGNLYNCTIFFISMMIDGKICSWLHDEQHPA
;
A
#
# COMPACT_ATOMS: atom_id res chain seq x y z
N MET A 1 8.18 -13.33 -28.11
CA MET A 1 7.25 -12.26 -27.70
C MET A 1 6.06 -12.93 -27.02
N LEU A 2 6.11 -13.15 -25.71
CA LEU A 2 5.07 -13.85 -24.96
C LEU A 2 3.93 -12.86 -24.67
N SER A 3 2.80 -13.05 -25.34
CA SER A 3 1.59 -12.26 -25.15
C SER A 3 0.88 -12.70 -23.86
N TYR A 4 1.16 -12.03 -22.73
CA TYR A 4 0.35 -12.16 -21.52
C TYR A 4 -0.99 -11.43 -21.72
N ARG A 5 -2.05 -12.19 -22.02
CA ARG A 5 -3.43 -11.72 -21.88
C ARG A 5 -3.92 -12.22 -20.53
N SER A 6 -3.81 -11.39 -19.49
CA SER A 6 -4.45 -11.66 -18.20
C SER A 6 -5.97 -11.61 -18.39
N ALA A 7 -6.66 -12.74 -18.23
CA ALA A 7 -8.10 -12.71 -17.95
C ALA A 7 -8.27 -12.21 -16.52
N ILE A 8 -8.25 -10.88 -16.38
CA ILE A 8 -8.49 -10.20 -15.11
C ILE A 8 -9.97 -10.40 -14.81
N THR A 9 -10.29 -11.31 -13.89
CA THR A 9 -11.59 -11.30 -13.23
C THR A 9 -11.80 -9.91 -12.62
N ARG A 10 -12.90 -9.24 -13.01
CA ARG A 10 -13.27 -7.86 -12.65
C ARG A 10 -13.16 -7.47 -11.15
N ALA A 11 -12.95 -8.43 -10.26
CA ALA A 11 -12.85 -8.22 -8.81
C ALA A 11 -11.41 -8.01 -8.29
N THR A 12 -10.38 -8.29 -9.09
CA THR A 12 -8.98 -8.19 -8.64
C THR A 12 -8.46 -6.77 -8.88
N THR A 13 -7.97 -6.09 -7.84
CA THR A 13 -7.47 -4.70 -7.95
C THR A 13 -6.33 -4.62 -8.97
N PRO A 14 -6.34 -3.68 -9.94
CA PRO A 14 -5.32 -3.57 -10.99
C PRO A 14 -3.88 -3.49 -10.47
N LEU A 15 -3.72 -3.00 -9.25
CA LEU A 15 -2.45 -2.93 -8.53
C LEU A 15 -1.85 -4.31 -8.22
N LEU A 16 -2.67 -5.23 -7.72
CA LEU A 16 -2.25 -6.60 -7.39
C LEU A 16 -1.81 -7.33 -8.66
N CYS A 17 -2.61 -7.22 -9.72
CA CYS A 17 -2.26 -7.79 -11.02
C CYS A 17 -0.92 -7.26 -11.54
N ARG A 18 -0.64 -5.95 -11.41
CA ARG A 18 0.63 -5.35 -11.87
C ARG A 18 1.83 -5.82 -11.07
N LEU A 19 1.71 -5.95 -9.75
CA LEU A 19 2.80 -6.40 -8.88
C LEU A 19 3.14 -7.87 -9.13
N ILE A 20 2.11 -8.71 -9.21
CA ILE A 20 2.26 -10.12 -9.55
C ILE A 20 2.83 -10.30 -10.96
N SER A 21 2.36 -9.50 -11.94
CA SER A 21 2.89 -9.55 -13.31
C SER A 21 4.36 -9.13 -13.37
N ALA A 22 4.81 -8.21 -12.52
CA ALA A 22 6.22 -7.84 -12.43
C ALA A 22 7.09 -8.99 -11.89
N GLN A 23 6.49 -9.99 -11.24
CA GLN A 23 7.14 -11.21 -10.76
C GLN A 23 6.86 -12.43 -11.65
N ALA A 24 6.26 -12.26 -12.83
CA ALA A 24 5.77 -13.36 -13.66
C ALA A 24 6.84 -14.44 -13.94
N GLU A 25 8.08 -14.05 -14.25
CA GLU A 25 9.17 -15.01 -14.51
C GLU A 25 9.52 -15.86 -13.28
N VAL A 26 9.49 -15.24 -12.10
CA VAL A 26 9.72 -15.93 -10.81
C VAL A 26 8.55 -16.88 -10.53
N MET A 27 7.33 -16.42 -10.74
CA MET A 27 6.12 -17.22 -10.56
C MET A 27 6.08 -18.44 -11.50
N ASP A 28 6.46 -18.26 -12.77
CA ASP A 28 6.56 -19.33 -13.76
C ASP A 28 7.68 -20.32 -13.43
N HIS A 29 8.81 -19.85 -12.91
CA HIS A 29 9.90 -20.73 -12.46
C HIS A 29 9.46 -21.56 -11.25
N ILE A 30 8.86 -20.92 -10.25
CA ILE A 30 8.39 -21.59 -9.04
C ILE A 30 7.30 -22.60 -9.40
N HIS A 31 6.33 -22.25 -10.25
CA HIS A 31 5.25 -23.16 -10.63
C HIS A 31 5.75 -24.42 -11.35
N ARG A 32 6.75 -24.29 -12.22
CA ARG A 32 7.34 -25.44 -12.93
C ARG A 32 8.09 -26.39 -12.01
N ASN A 33 8.67 -25.87 -10.93
CA ASN A 33 9.52 -26.63 -10.02
C ASN A 33 8.82 -27.02 -8.72
N HIS A 34 7.70 -26.37 -8.38
CA HIS A 34 6.98 -26.52 -7.13
C HIS A 34 5.46 -26.46 -7.33
N LYS A 35 4.73 -27.36 -6.66
CA LYS A 35 3.27 -27.35 -6.65
C LYS A 35 2.76 -26.31 -5.65
N ILE A 36 2.41 -25.12 -6.14
CA ILE A 36 1.85 -24.03 -5.34
C ILE A 36 0.39 -23.80 -5.67
N SER A 37 -0.45 -23.68 -4.64
CA SER A 37 -1.89 -23.37 -4.73
C SER A 37 -2.26 -22.00 -4.16
N SER A 38 -1.36 -21.36 -3.40
CA SER A 38 -1.62 -20.06 -2.78
C SER A 38 -0.39 -19.17 -2.76
N ILE A 39 -0.62 -17.87 -2.92
CA ILE A 39 0.41 -16.82 -2.88
C ILE A 39 0.13 -15.95 -1.67
N LYS A 40 1.18 -15.61 -0.93
CA LYS A 40 1.11 -14.64 0.16
C LYS A 40 1.98 -13.45 -0.20
N GLU A 41 1.38 -12.29 -0.36
CA GLU A 41 2.11 -11.04 -0.57
C GLU A 41 2.14 -10.23 0.72
N LEU A 42 3.33 -9.72 1.06
CA LEU A 42 3.54 -8.87 2.21
C LEU A 42 3.87 -7.45 1.74
N PHE A 43 3.07 -6.51 2.20
CA PHE A 43 3.28 -5.10 2.00
C PHE A 43 3.61 -4.45 3.33
N LYS A 44 4.58 -3.55 3.32
CA LYS A 44 4.64 -2.51 4.33
C LYS A 44 3.82 -1.33 3.86
N TRP A 45 3.19 -0.63 4.80
CA TRP A 45 2.69 0.71 4.56
C TRP A 45 3.28 1.66 5.60
N GLU A 46 3.33 2.92 5.21
CA GLU A 46 3.95 4.00 5.97
C GLU A 46 3.17 5.30 5.76
N CYS A 47 3.30 6.21 6.70
CA CYS A 47 2.80 7.57 6.58
C CYS A 47 3.86 8.54 7.08
N ASP A 48 4.05 9.62 6.33
CA ASP A 48 5.08 10.61 6.62
C ASP A 48 4.58 12.03 6.32
N GLY A 49 5.05 12.98 7.12
CA GLY A 49 4.70 14.39 7.07
C GLY A 49 5.94 15.25 6.85
N GLY A 50 6.02 15.91 5.69
CA GLY A 50 7.06 16.88 5.37
C GLY A 50 6.72 18.28 5.90
N ALA A 51 6.91 18.53 7.20
CA ALA A 51 6.82 19.87 7.77
C ALA A 51 8.21 20.55 7.72
N GLY A 52 8.44 21.39 6.70
CA GLY A 52 9.73 22.08 6.50
C GLY A 52 10.34 21.88 5.11
N GLN A 53 9.67 21.16 4.22
CA GLN A 53 10.01 21.15 2.79
C GLN A 53 9.60 22.48 2.14
N SER A 54 10.31 22.88 1.08
CA SER A 54 9.94 24.08 0.32
C SER A 54 8.53 23.95 -0.23
N ARG A 55 7.70 25.01 -0.12
CA ARG A 55 6.38 25.07 -0.76
C ARG A 55 6.50 24.67 -2.22
N TYR A 56 5.64 23.76 -2.64
CA TYR A 56 5.67 23.17 -3.97
C TYR A 56 5.12 24.09 -5.07
N LYS A 57 5.08 25.42 -4.87
CA LYS A 57 4.53 26.47 -5.78
C LYS A 57 3.31 26.00 -6.59
N GLN A 58 2.47 25.16 -6.01
CA GLN A 58 1.43 24.48 -6.76
C GLN A 58 0.23 25.42 -6.81
N SER A 59 -0.27 25.71 -8.02
CA SER A 59 -1.46 26.54 -8.17
C SER A 59 -2.69 25.75 -7.76
N PHE A 60 -3.40 26.20 -6.73
CA PHE A 60 -4.70 25.65 -6.34
C PHE A 60 -5.83 26.49 -6.93
N THR A 61 -6.91 25.83 -7.34
CA THR A 61 -8.15 26.50 -7.76
C THR A 61 -8.99 26.97 -6.57
N ASN A 62 -8.59 26.63 -5.34
CA ASN A 62 -9.27 26.96 -4.10
C ASN A 62 -8.29 27.71 -3.19
N GLU A 63 -8.66 28.93 -2.77
CA GLU A 63 -7.85 29.84 -1.97
C GLU A 63 -7.56 29.31 -0.56
N ASP A 64 -8.35 28.35 -0.06
CA ASP A 64 -8.17 27.74 1.27
C ASP A 64 -7.13 26.61 1.30
N ARG A 65 -6.48 26.30 0.17
CA ARG A 65 -5.48 25.25 0.09
C ARG A 65 -4.08 25.82 -0.05
N ASP A 66 -3.19 25.31 0.81
CA ASP A 66 -1.78 25.68 0.86
C ASP A 66 -0.92 24.42 0.77
N ASP A 67 0.20 24.49 0.05
CA ASP A 67 1.18 23.40 -0.12
C ASP A 67 2.32 23.45 0.89
N SER A 68 2.20 24.28 1.94
CA SER A 68 3.18 24.36 3.04
C SER A 68 3.46 23.04 3.74
N PHE A 69 2.52 22.09 3.71
CA PHE A 69 2.66 20.82 4.38
C PHE A 69 2.25 19.70 3.46
N LEU A 70 3.14 18.74 3.25
CA LEU A 70 2.84 17.52 2.50
C LEU A 70 2.74 16.36 3.48
N PHE A 71 1.62 15.67 3.47
CA PHE A 71 1.48 14.38 4.15
C PHE A 71 1.14 13.33 3.11
N PHE A 72 1.81 12.18 3.17
CA PHE A 72 1.55 11.09 2.27
C PHE A 72 1.54 9.75 2.99
N ILE A 73 0.76 8.84 2.45
CA ILE A 73 0.71 7.44 2.86
C ILE A 73 1.14 6.63 1.65
N SER A 74 2.06 5.70 1.87
CA SER A 74 2.58 4.83 0.82
C SER A 74 2.41 3.36 1.20
N MET A 75 2.35 2.51 0.18
CA MET A 75 2.53 1.06 0.32
C MET A 75 3.72 0.61 -0.52
N VAL A 76 4.47 -0.34 0.03
CA VAL A 76 5.65 -0.90 -0.60
C VAL A 76 5.59 -2.42 -0.42
N PRO A 77 5.66 -3.21 -1.50
CA PRO A 77 5.85 -4.65 -1.35
C PRO A 77 7.19 -4.89 -0.66
N LEU A 78 7.24 -5.83 0.30
CA LEU A 78 8.50 -6.16 0.99
C LEU A 78 9.52 -6.75 0.03
N VAL A 79 9.07 -7.40 -1.03
CA VAL A 79 9.92 -7.92 -2.11
C VAL A 79 9.16 -7.83 -3.43
N PRO A 80 9.70 -7.20 -4.49
CA PRO A 80 10.86 -6.31 -4.51
C PRO A 80 10.54 -4.90 -3.96
N THR A 81 11.42 -4.32 -3.15
CA THR A 81 11.20 -3.05 -2.42
C THR A 81 11.16 -1.79 -3.29
N ASN A 82 11.48 -1.90 -4.58
CA ASN A 82 11.64 -0.76 -5.50
C ASN A 82 10.30 -0.14 -5.94
N TYR A 83 9.17 -0.61 -5.41
CA TYR A 83 7.84 -0.21 -5.82
C TYR A 83 7.08 0.48 -4.69
N CYS A 84 7.50 1.70 -4.36
CA CYS A 84 6.70 2.58 -3.51
C CYS A 84 5.51 3.15 -4.29
N ARG A 85 4.29 2.93 -3.79
CA ARG A 85 3.05 3.40 -4.40
C ARG A 85 2.30 4.27 -3.41
N PRO A 86 2.07 5.56 -3.71
CA PRO A 86 1.23 6.41 -2.89
C PRO A 86 -0.19 5.85 -2.81
N ILE A 87 -0.69 5.68 -1.57
CA ILE A 87 -2.10 5.40 -1.27
C ILE A 87 -2.86 6.73 -1.24
N GLU A 88 -2.29 7.72 -0.55
CA GLU A 88 -2.90 9.03 -0.39
C GLU A 88 -1.82 10.10 -0.31
N ILE A 89 -2.06 11.24 -0.96
CA ILE A 89 -1.22 12.44 -0.87
C ILE A 89 -2.16 13.59 -0.52
N VAL A 90 -1.86 14.32 0.55
CA VAL A 90 -2.64 15.46 1.00
C VAL A 90 -1.72 16.62 1.39
N PHE A 91 -2.18 17.83 1.09
CA PHE A 91 -1.52 19.06 1.53
C PHE A 91 -2.11 19.49 2.88
N LYS A 92 -1.62 18.88 3.97
CA LYS A 92 -2.13 19.14 5.32
C LYS A 92 -1.04 18.91 6.35
N LEU A 93 -0.99 19.79 7.36
CA LEU A 93 -0.10 19.63 8.48
C LEU A 93 -0.39 18.31 9.22
N GLU A 94 0.68 17.62 9.54
CA GLU A 94 0.66 16.45 10.39
C GLU A 94 0.13 16.82 11.79
N LYS A 95 -1.06 16.32 12.13
CA LYS A 95 -1.66 16.42 13.46
C LYS A 95 -2.06 15.03 13.95
N GLU A 96 -1.99 14.83 15.26
CA GLU A 96 -2.25 13.54 15.91
C GLU A 96 -3.62 12.94 15.51
N GLU A 97 -4.71 13.68 15.73
CA GLU A 97 -6.07 13.23 15.40
C GLU A 97 -6.21 12.88 13.90
N PHE A 98 -5.58 13.69 13.04
CA PHE A 98 -5.59 13.44 11.60
C PHE A 98 -4.90 12.12 11.26
N ILE A 99 -3.73 11.85 11.83
CA ILE A 99 -3.02 10.58 11.58
C ILE A 99 -3.79 9.40 12.17
N LYS A 100 -4.26 9.49 13.42
CA LYS A 100 -5.04 8.42 14.06
C LYS A 100 -6.22 8.00 13.19
N ASN A 101 -6.98 8.97 12.68
CA ASN A 101 -8.09 8.73 11.75
C ASN A 101 -7.64 8.05 10.44
N LYS A 102 -6.49 8.43 9.88
CA LYS A 102 -5.94 7.80 8.66
C LYS A 102 -5.49 6.36 8.90
N ILE A 103 -4.76 6.13 9.99
CA ILE A 103 -4.28 4.81 10.39
C ILE A 103 -5.46 3.88 10.66
N LEU A 104 -6.46 4.35 11.40
CA LEU A 104 -7.68 3.59 11.67
C LEU A 104 -8.41 3.22 10.37
N LYS A 105 -8.53 4.18 9.44
CA LYS A 105 -9.13 3.92 8.11
C LYS A 105 -8.38 2.83 7.35
N ILE A 106 -7.04 2.88 7.30
CA ILE A 106 -6.24 1.85 6.63
C ILE A 106 -6.39 0.51 7.32
N LYS A 107 -6.27 0.47 8.65
CA LYS A 107 -6.46 -0.76 9.45
C LYS A 107 -7.83 -1.40 9.16
N ASN A 108 -8.90 -0.61 9.16
CA ASN A 108 -10.25 -1.08 8.85
C ASN A 108 -10.39 -1.56 7.40
N GLN A 109 -9.75 -0.90 6.44
CA GLN A 109 -9.76 -1.37 5.05
C GLN A 109 -8.96 -2.66 4.88
N THR A 110 -7.83 -2.78 5.56
CA THR A 110 -6.98 -3.98 5.50
C THR A 110 -7.62 -5.19 6.19
N SER A 111 -8.41 -4.99 7.24
CA SER A 111 -9.12 -6.10 7.92
C SER A 111 -10.25 -6.70 7.07
N LEU A 112 -10.74 -5.95 6.08
CA LEU A 112 -11.76 -6.40 5.13
C LEU A 112 -11.17 -7.15 3.92
N LEU A 113 -9.85 -7.20 3.77
CA LEU A 113 -9.21 -7.87 2.65
C LEU A 113 -9.46 -9.37 2.71
N ARG A 114 -9.90 -9.92 1.59
CA ARG A 114 -10.13 -11.34 1.41
C ARG A 114 -9.15 -11.89 0.37
N PRO A 115 -8.73 -13.16 0.52
CA PRO A 115 -7.98 -13.84 -0.53
C PRO A 115 -8.70 -13.71 -1.87
N SER A 116 -7.96 -13.33 -2.90
CA SER A 116 -8.49 -13.03 -4.22
C SER A 116 -7.88 -13.97 -5.25
N PRO A 117 -8.69 -14.56 -6.15
CA PRO A 117 -8.16 -15.35 -7.25
C PRO A 117 -7.41 -14.46 -8.24
N VAL A 118 -6.23 -14.92 -8.65
CA VAL A 118 -5.38 -14.25 -9.64
C VAL A 118 -4.93 -15.28 -10.67
N GLU A 119 -5.07 -14.94 -11.95
CA GLU A 119 -4.57 -15.77 -13.05
C GLU A 119 -3.18 -15.30 -13.50
N ILE A 120 -2.21 -16.22 -13.52
CA ILE A 120 -0.83 -15.98 -13.96
C ILE A 120 -0.42 -17.12 -14.87
N GLY A 121 -0.04 -16.82 -16.11
CA GLY A 121 0.42 -17.84 -17.06
C GLY A 121 -0.62 -18.94 -17.34
N GLY A 122 -1.92 -18.62 -17.25
CA GLY A 122 -3.03 -19.58 -17.40
C GLY A 122 -3.34 -20.42 -16.15
N ASN A 123 -2.63 -20.20 -15.04
CA ASN A 123 -2.88 -20.87 -13.77
C ASN A 123 -3.60 -19.94 -12.79
N LEU A 124 -4.53 -20.51 -12.01
CA LEU A 124 -5.28 -19.78 -10.99
C LEU A 124 -4.65 -19.95 -9.61
N TYR A 125 -4.33 -18.84 -8.95
CA TYR A 125 -3.76 -18.81 -7.61
C TYR A 125 -4.70 -18.07 -6.66
N ASN A 126 -4.82 -18.57 -5.44
CA ASN A 126 -5.46 -17.80 -4.38
C ASN A 126 -4.43 -16.90 -3.70
N CYS A 127 -4.54 -15.59 -3.90
CA CYS A 127 -3.59 -14.62 -3.39
C CYS A 127 -4.13 -13.94 -2.14
N THR A 128 -3.37 -14.01 -1.04
CA THR A 128 -3.66 -13.32 0.21
C THR A 128 -2.64 -12.20 0.42
N ILE A 129 -3.14 -11.00 0.74
CA ILE A 129 -2.30 -9.83 0.99
C ILE A 129 -2.26 -9.54 2.49
N PHE A 130 -1.06 -9.30 3.00
CA PHE A 130 -0.81 -8.89 4.37
C PHE A 130 -0.17 -7.50 4.39
N PHE A 131 -0.70 -6.62 5.23
CA PHE A 131 -0.18 -5.26 5.42
C PHE A 131 0.46 -5.14 6.80
N ILE A 132 1.71 -4.67 6.82
CA ILE A 132 2.48 -4.44 8.04
C ILE A 132 2.77 -2.94 8.13
N SER A 133 2.53 -2.35 9.29
CA SER A 133 2.95 -0.99 9.56
C SER A 133 4.42 -1.00 10.00
N MET A 134 5.34 -0.41 9.22
CA MET A 134 6.79 -0.51 9.51
C MET A 134 7.58 0.81 9.53
N MET A 135 7.01 1.93 9.08
CA MET A 135 7.68 3.23 9.14
C MET A 135 6.68 4.28 9.63
N ILE A 136 6.46 4.23 10.94
CA ILE A 136 5.70 5.22 11.69
C ILE A 136 6.73 5.93 12.56
N ASP A 137 6.87 7.25 12.44
CA ASP A 137 7.76 8.07 13.28
C ASP A 137 7.57 7.72 14.76
N GLY A 138 8.64 7.76 15.57
CA GLY A 138 8.57 7.52 17.01
C GLY A 138 7.48 8.37 17.70
N LYS A 139 7.29 9.61 17.24
CA LYS A 139 6.21 10.51 17.66
C LYS A 139 4.83 9.92 17.41
N ILE A 140 4.61 9.33 16.24
CA ILE A 140 3.34 8.69 15.88
C ILE A 140 3.18 7.36 16.64
N CYS A 141 4.27 6.62 16.87
CA CYS A 141 4.25 5.44 17.73
C CYS A 141 3.77 5.79 19.15
N SER A 142 4.24 6.89 19.74
CA SER A 142 3.76 7.38 21.04
C SER A 142 2.27 7.67 21.02
N TRP A 143 1.78 8.41 20.02
CA TRP A 143 0.35 8.71 19.88
C TRP A 143 -0.55 7.48 19.82
N LEU A 144 -0.09 6.42 19.17
CA LEU A 144 -0.83 5.16 19.06
C LEU A 144 -0.78 4.31 20.33
N HIS A 145 0.30 4.42 21.11
CA HIS A 145 0.45 3.68 22.37
C HIS A 145 -0.50 4.21 23.44
N ASP A 146 -0.68 5.53 23.53
CA ASP A 146 -1.54 6.17 24.54
C ASP A 146 -3.03 5.80 24.40
N GLU A 147 -3.49 5.35 23.23
CA GLU A 147 -4.86 4.86 23.04
C GLU A 147 -5.12 3.49 23.67
N GLN A 148 -4.09 2.66 23.85
CA GLN A 148 -4.25 1.32 24.44
C GLN A 148 -4.31 1.34 25.96
N HIS A 149 -3.83 2.44 26.58
CA HIS A 149 -3.79 2.64 28.02
C HIS A 149 -4.10 4.11 28.37
N PRO A 150 -5.38 4.53 28.33
CA PRO A 150 -5.76 5.86 28.81
C PRO A 150 -5.45 5.95 30.31
N ALA A 151 -4.81 7.05 30.72
CA ALA A 151 -4.49 7.36 32.11
C ALA A 151 -5.74 7.50 32.99
#